data_AF-A0A3E0LTG6-F1
#
_entry.id   AF-A0A3E0LTG6-F1
#
_cell.length_a   1.000
_cell.length_b   1.000
_cell.length_c   1.000
_cell.angle_alpha   90.00
_cell.angle_beta   90.00
_cell.angle_gamma   90.00
#
_symmetry.space_group_name_H-M   'P 1'
#
loop_
_entity.id
_entity.type
_entity.pdbx_description
1 polymer ?
#
loop_
_entity_poly.entity_id
_entity_poly.type
_entity_poly.pdbx_seq_one_letter_code
_entity_poly.pdbx_strand_id
1 'polypeptide(L)' 'MVTICSNKPAKTQIVGKLKHSWFNPRIHIYCDLENGQRIEKKKELPSFKALGKDGLCRLLFYETRLLYQLLTENLVK' A
#
# COMPACT_ATOMS: atom_id res chain seq x y z
N MET A 1 0.20 22.98 -13.89
CA MET A 1 1.53 22.54 -13.44
C MET A 1 1.44 22.29 -11.94
N VAL A 2 1.47 21.03 -11.49
CA VAL A 2 1.35 20.72 -10.05
C VAL A 2 2.72 20.89 -9.42
N THR A 3 2.91 22.00 -8.71
CA THR A 3 4.16 22.27 -8.00
C THR A 3 4.16 21.46 -6.70
N ILE A 4 4.86 20.33 -6.70
CA ILE A 4 5.06 19.53 -5.49
C ILE A 4 6.00 20.31 -4.57
N CYS A 5 5.46 20.84 -3.47
CA CYS A 5 6.24 21.50 -2.43
C CYS A 5 7.42 20.62 -2.00
N SER A 6 8.62 21.21 -1.97
CA SER A 6 9.86 20.51 -1.61
C SER A 6 9.94 20.28 -0.10
N ASN A 7 9.16 19.33 0.41
CA ASN A 7 9.28 18.85 1.79
C ASN A 7 10.44 17.85 1.88
N LYS A 8 11.63 18.36 2.21
CA LYS A 8 12.94 17.71 2.11
C LYS A 8 13.22 16.51 3.07
N PRO A 9 12.48 16.23 4.16
CA PRO A 9 12.67 14.99 4.93
C PRO A 9 11.66 13.87 4.62
N ALA A 10 10.43 14.20 4.21
CA ALA A 10 9.41 13.20 3.91
C ALA A 10 9.73 12.43 2.61
N LYS A 11 10.25 13.14 1.60
CA LYS A 11 10.59 12.54 0.29
C LYS A 11 11.68 11.48 0.40
N THR A 12 12.73 11.74 1.18
CA THR A 12 13.85 10.79 1.37
C THR A 12 13.44 9.55 2.16
N GLN A 13 12.61 9.71 3.20
CA GLN A 13 12.08 8.56 3.96
C GLN A 13 11.12 7.70 3.12
N ILE A 14 10.24 8.34 2.33
CA ILE A 14 9.33 7.62 1.42
C ILE A 14 10.12 6.86 0.37
N VAL A 15 11.12 7.49 -0.26
CA VAL A 15 11.99 6.83 -1.24
C VAL A 15 12.78 5.67 -0.59
N GLY A 16 13.27 5.85 0.64
CA GLY A 16 13.94 4.79 1.39
C GLY A 16 13.04 3.57 1.65
N LYS A 17 11.80 3.80 2.11
CA LYS A 17 10.81 2.73 2.32
C LYS A 17 10.44 2.04 1.01
N LEU A 18 10.22 2.80 -0.06
CA LEU A 18 9.95 2.24 -1.40
C LEU A 18 11.11 1.38 -1.88
N LYS A 19 12.35 1.85 -1.74
CA LYS A 19 13.54 1.09 -2.12
C LYS A 19 13.64 -0.21 -1.31
N HIS A 20 13.37 -0.16 -0.01
CA HIS A 20 13.35 -1.36 0.82
C HIS A 20 12.28 -2.35 0.36
N SER A 21 11.04 -1.90 0.18
CA SER A 21 9.93 -2.71 -0.35
C SER A 21 10.13 -3.18 -1.79
N TRP A 22 11.00 -2.51 -2.55
CA TRP A 22 11.34 -2.88 -3.91
C TRP A 22 12.14 -4.17 -3.98
N PHE A 23 13.10 -4.34 -3.07
CA PHE A 23 14.01 -5.47 -3.06
C PHE A 23 13.60 -6.57 -2.07
N ASN A 24 12.95 -6.21 -0.97
CA ASN A 24 12.62 -7.15 0.10
C ASN A 24 11.16 -7.60 0.05
N PRO A 25 10.86 -8.84 0.48
CA PRO A 25 9.50 -9.26 0.79
C PRO A 25 8.85 -8.31 1.80
N ARG A 26 7.52 -8.26 1.79
CA ARG A 26 6.73 -7.34 2.60
C ARG A 26 5.79 -8.15 3.48
N ILE A 27 5.67 -7.78 4.74
CA ILE A 27 4.70 -8.42 5.63
C ILE A 27 3.41 -7.61 5.58
N HIS A 28 2.32 -8.24 5.14
CA HIS A 28 0.98 -7.69 5.15
C HIS A 28 0.22 -8.26 6.34
N ILE A 29 -0.18 -7.37 7.25
CA ILE A 29 -0.95 -7.72 8.45
C ILE A 29 -2.38 -7.25 8.21
N TYR A 30 -3.34 -8.16 8.29
CA TYR A 30 -4.75 -7.84 8.13
C TYR A 30 -5.58 -8.56 9.19
N CYS A 31 -6.69 -7.94 9.59
CA CYS A 31 -7.63 -8.55 10.52
C CYS A 31 -8.71 -9.27 9.71
N ASP A 32 -8.91 -10.54 10.02
CA ASP A 32 -9.98 -11.35 9.46
C ASP A 32 -11.01 -11.66 10.54
N LEU A 33 -12.26 -11.91 10.14
CA LEU A 33 -13.33 -12.26 11.07
C LEU A 33 -13.58 -13.76 10.98
N GLU A 34 -12.96 -14.54 11.87
CA GLU A 34 -13.17 -15.98 11.97
C GLU A 34 -13.99 -16.28 13.21
N ASN A 35 -15.12 -16.99 13.02
CA ASN A 35 -16.05 -17.38 14.09
C ASN A 35 -16.52 -16.21 14.99
N GLY A 36 -16.67 -15.01 14.42
CA GLY A 36 -17.10 -13.82 15.16
C GLY A 36 -15.99 -13.12 15.97
N GLN A 37 -14.75 -13.64 15.95
CA GLN A 37 -13.59 -13.00 16.55
C GLN A 37 -12.69 -12.38 15.47
N ARG A 38 -12.13 -11.20 15.77
CA ARG A 38 -11.11 -10.56 14.93
C ARG A 38 -9.76 -11.21 15.20
N ILE A 39 -9.21 -11.90 14.21
CA ILE A 39 -7.90 -12.54 14.29
C ILE A 39 -6.93 -11.77 13.38
N GLU A 40 -5.78 -11.40 13.92
CA GLU A 40 -4.69 -10.80 13.14
C GLU A 40 -3.98 -11.89 12.33
N LYS A 41 -4.03 -11.79 11.01
CA LYS A 41 -3.31 -12.67 10.09
C LYS A 41 -2.12 -11.94 9.49
N LYS A 42 -0.97 -12.63 9.44
CA LYS A 42 0.24 -12.16 8.78
C LYS A 42 0.45 -12.94 7.50
N LYS A 43 0.63 -12.22 6.40
CA LYS A 43 0.91 -12.80 5.08
C LYS A 43 2.17 -12.18 4.52
N GLU A 44 3.10 -13.02 4.11
CA GLU A 44 4.26 -12.57 3.35
C GLU A 44 3.84 -12.29 1.91
N LEU A 45 4.17 -11.09 1.44
CA LEU A 45 3.98 -10.64 0.08
C LEU A 45 5.34 -10.53 -0.62
N PRO A 46 5.39 -10.82 -1.93
CA PRO A 46 6.60 -10.62 -2.70
C PRO A 46 7.03 -9.15 -2.73
N SER A 47 8.33 -8.97 -2.95
CA SER A 47 8.91 -7.66 -3.24
C SER A 47 8.31 -7.06 -4.50
N PHE A 48 8.35 -5.73 -4.65
CA PHE A 48 7.83 -5.10 -5.86
C PHE A 48 8.56 -5.55 -7.12
N LYS A 49 9.87 -5.82 -7.03
CA LYS A 49 10.64 -6.35 -8.15
C LYS A 49 10.13 -7.72 -8.61
N ALA A 50 9.70 -8.58 -7.68
CA ALA A 50 9.21 -9.93 -7.98
C ALA A 50 7.77 -9.96 -8.55
N LEU A 51 6.99 -8.88 -8.39
CA LEU A 51 5.63 -8.79 -8.93
C LEU A 51 5.57 -8.67 -10.45
N GLY A 52 6.63 -8.18 -11.09
CA GLY A 52 6.63 -7.87 -12.52
C GLY A 52 5.68 -6.72 -12.89
N LYS A 53 5.59 -6.39 -14.19
CA LYS A 53 4.78 -5.26 -14.67
C LYS A 53 3.30 -5.43 -14.32
N ASP A 54 2.73 -6.59 -14.62
CA ASP A 54 1.31 -6.84 -14.42
C ASP A 54 0.92 -6.85 -12.94
N GLY A 55 1.78 -7.43 -12.09
CA GLY A 55 1.56 -7.43 -10.64
C GLY A 55 1.61 -6.03 -10.04
N LEU A 56 2.53 -5.18 -10.53
CA LEU A 56 2.60 -3.78 -10.11
C LEU A 56 1.37 -2.96 -10.56
N CYS A 57 0.91 -3.16 -11.80
CA CYS A 57 -0.31 -2.51 -12.29
C CYS A 57 -1.54 -2.92 -11.47
N ARG A 58 -1.69 -4.21 -11.19
CA ARG A 58 -2.78 -4.72 -10.34
C ARG A 58 -2.71 -4.13 -8.94
N LEU A 59 -1.53 -4.11 -8.33
CA LEU A 59 -1.34 -3.52 -7.01
C LEU A 59 -1.76 -2.04 -7.00
N LEU A 60 -1.27 -1.24 -7.95
CA LEU A 60 -1.63 0.17 -8.06
C LEU A 60 -3.15 0.36 -8.21
N PHE A 61 -3.79 -0.48 -9.02
CA PHE A 61 -5.25 -0.45 -9.19
C PHE A 61 -5.99 -0.78 -7.88
N TYR A 62 -5.56 -1.79 -7.13
CA TYR A 62 -6.18 -2.13 -5.85
C TYR A 62 -6.05 -1.00 -4.82
N GLU A 63 -4.85 -0.42 -4.69
CA GLU A 63 -4.59 0.68 -3.73
C GLU A 63 -5.38 1.93 -4.09
N THR A 64 -5.43 2.31 -5.37
CA THR A 64 -6.21 3.46 -5.84
C THR A 64 -7.71 3.26 -5.66
N ARG A 65 -8.21 2.03 -5.87
CA ARG A 65 -9.61 1.68 -5.61
C ARG A 65 -9.97 1.79 -4.13
N LEU A 66 -9.12 1.26 -3.24
CA LEU A 66 -9.31 1.37 -1.79
C LEU A 66 -9.31 2.83 -1.33
N LEU A 67 -8.36 3.63 -1.83
CA LEU A 67 -8.32 5.06 -1.53
C LEU A 67 -9.60 5.76 -2.01
N TYR A 68 -10.09 5.43 -3.20
CA TYR A 68 -11.34 5.99 -3.71
C TYR A 68 -12.55 5.59 -2.86
N GLN A 69 -12.63 4.34 -2.42
CA GLN A 69 -13.68 3.86 -1.51
C GLN A 69 -13.65 4.63 -0.19
N LEU A 70 -12.48 4.74 0.44
CA LEU A 70 -12.30 5.50 1.68
C LEU A 70 -12.67 6.98 1.50
N LEU A 71 -12.25 7.62 0.40
CA LEU A 71 -12.62 8.99 0.09
C LEU A 71 -14.13 9.13 -0.06
N THR A 72 -14.77 8.21 -0.78
CA THR A 72 -16.22 8.23 -0.99
C THR A 72 -16.97 8.06 0.33
N GLU A 73 -16.59 7.11 1.17
CA GLU A 73 -17.20 6.90 2.49
C GLU A 73 -17.04 8.08 3.45
N ASN A 74 -15.94 8.84 3.33
CA ASN A 74 -15.67 9.99 4.21
C ASN A 74 -16.16 11.34 3.66
N LEU A 75 -16.29 11.47 2.34
CA LEU A 75 -16.77 12.69 1.67
C LEU A 75 -18.28 12.68 1.43
N VAL A 76 -18.91 11.50 1.30
CA VAL A 76 -20.37 11.37 1.31
C VAL A 76 -20.82 11.39 2.77
N LYS A 77 -20.83 12.60 3.35
CA LYS A 77 -21.54 12.94 4.58
C LYS A 77 -22.64 13.94 4.27
#